data_AF-A0A927ZWP4-F1
#
_entry.id   AF-A0A927ZWP4-F1
#
_cell.length_a   1.000
_cell.length_b   1.000
_cell.length_c   1.000
_cell.angle_alpha   90.00
_cell.angle_beta   90.00
_cell.angle_gamma   90.00
#
_symmetry.space_group_name_H-M   'P 1'
#
loop_
_entity.id
_entity.type
_entity.pdbx_description
1 polymer ?
#
loop_
_entity_poly.entity_id
_entity_poly.type
_entity_poly.pdbx_seq_one_letter_code
_entity_poly.pdbx_strand_id
1 'polypeptide(L)' 'MLIDTRNIISMTEANQNFSKVARMVDKSGSAVIVKNNKPRYLIITFTETDDMKLASDEDVASISRKLIQRNRKAYEELAK' A
#
# COMPACT_ATOMS: atom_id res chain seq x y z
N MET A 1 6.96 2.36 -1.14
CA MET A 1 5.79 2.96 -1.78
C MET A 1 6.26 4.09 -2.68
N LEU A 2 6.09 3.95 -4.00
CA LEU A 2 6.24 5.06 -4.94
C LEU A 2 4.97 5.90 -4.84
N ILE A 3 5.03 7.03 -4.14
CA ILE A 3 3.89 7.94 -4.07
C ILE A 3 3.87 8.69 -5.40
N ASP A 4 2.85 8.43 -6.23
CA ASP A 4 2.63 9.17 -7.46
C ASP A 4 2.32 10.63 -7.09
N THR A 5 3.32 11.50 -7.25
CA THR A 5 3.26 12.93 -6.90
C THR A 5 2.19 13.70 -7.69
N ARG A 6 1.64 13.08 -8.74
CA ARG A 6 0.59 13.62 -9.61
C ARG A 6 -0.80 13.67 -8.96
N ASN A 7 -1.02 12.92 -7.87
CA ASN A 7 -2.33 12.86 -7.20
C ASN A 7 -2.30 13.50 -5.80
N ILE A 8 -1.44 14.52 -5.60
CA ILE A 8 -1.38 15.28 -4.35
C ILE A 8 -2.44 16.39 -4.39
N ILE A 9 -3.34 16.37 -3.41
CA ILE A 9 -4.47 17.29 -3.30
C ILE A 9 -4.40 18.00 -1.95
N SER A 10 -4.71 19.30 -1.91
CA SER A 10 -4.82 20.00 -0.64
C SER A 10 -6.06 19.56 0.16
N MET A 11 -5.98 19.62 1.50
CA MET A 11 -7.14 19.37 2.36
C MET A 11 -8.33 20.28 2.00
N THR A 12 -8.07 21.53 1.62
CA THR A 12 -9.10 22.49 1.23
C THR A 12 -9.82 22.04 -0.03
N GLU A 13 -9.09 21.63 -1.07
CA GLU A 13 -9.69 21.14 -2.32
C GLU A 13 -10.47 19.84 -2.10
N ALA A 14 -9.93 18.92 -1.30
CA ALA A 14 -10.62 17.68 -0.95
C ALA A 14 -11.94 17.93 -0.21
N ASN A 15 -11.98 18.92 0.68
CA ASN A 15 -13.20 19.32 1.40
C ASN A 15 -14.21 20.05 0.50
N GLN A 16 -13.74 20.82 -0.48
CA GLN A 16 -14.61 21.58 -1.39
C GLN A 16 -15.30 20.68 -2.42
N ASN A 17 -14.60 19.65 -2.93
CA ASN A 17 -15.18 18.77 -3.93
C ASN A 17 -14.63 17.34 -3.82
N PHE A 18 -15.10 16.62 -2.81
CA PHE A 18 -14.71 15.23 -2.61
C PHE A 18 -15.04 14.33 -3.81
N SER A 19 -16.14 14.60 -4.54
CA SER A 19 -16.49 13.84 -5.75
C SER A 19 -15.43 13.96 -6.84
N LYS A 20 -14.76 15.12 -6.97
CA LYS A 20 -13.61 15.29 -7.88
C LYS A 20 -12.42 14.44 -7.44
N VAL A 21 -12.17 14.36 -6.13
CA VAL A 21 -11.12 13.50 -5.55
C VAL A 21 -11.40 12.02 -5.80
N ALA A 22 -12.63 11.56 -5.57
CA ALA A 22 -13.03 10.19 -5.84
C ALA A 22 -12.81 9.79 -7.30
N ARG A 23 -13.23 10.63 -8.26
CA ARG A 23 -12.97 10.38 -9.70
C ARG A 23 -11.48 10.36 -10.06
N MET A 24 -10.64 11.09 -9.32
CA MET A 24 -9.19 11.02 -9.51
C MET A 24 -8.65 9.68 -9.02
N VAL A 25 -9.13 9.21 -7.87
CA VAL A 25 -8.80 7.89 -7.32
C VAL A 25 -9.24 6.78 -8.27
N ASP A 26 -10.44 6.86 -8.86
CA ASP A 26 -10.93 5.87 -9.83
C ASP A 26 -10.03 5.76 -11.08
N LYS A 27 -9.34 6.85 -11.45
CA LYS A 27 -8.46 6.89 -12.64
C LYS A 27 -7.01 6.52 -12.34
N SER A 28 -6.51 6.95 -11.18
CA SER A 28 -5.09 6.86 -10.83
C SER A 28 -4.81 5.85 -9.72
N GLY A 29 -5.83 5.14 -9.23
CA GLY A 29 -5.79 4.18 -8.12
C GLY A 29 -5.73 4.84 -6.74
N SER A 30 -5.00 5.94 -6.60
CA SER A 30 -4.81 6.59 -5.29
C SER A 30 -4.72 8.12 -5.35
N ALA A 31 -5.05 8.77 -4.24
CA ALA A 31 -4.83 10.21 -4.04
C ALA A 31 -4.29 10.50 -2.64
N VAL A 32 -3.33 11.41 -2.54
CA VAL A 32 -2.72 11.85 -1.27
C VAL A 32 -3.24 13.22 -0.91
N ILE A 33 -3.78 13.36 0.29
CA ILE A 33 -4.22 14.67 0.81
C ILE A 33 -3.13 15.26 1.70
N VAL A 34 -2.72 16.49 1.40
CA VAL A 34 -1.79 17.29 2.19
C VAL A 34 -2.53 18.32 3.04
N LYS A 35 -2.07 18.49 4.29
CA LYS A 35 -2.52 19.54 5.21
C LYS A 35 -1.29 20.26 5.77
N ASN A 36 -1.26 21.59 5.66
CA ASN A 36 -0.12 22.42 6.05
C ASN A 36 1.20 21.95 5.40
N ASN A 37 1.17 21.74 4.08
CA ASN A 37 2.28 21.25 3.26
C ASN A 37 2.86 19.89 3.69
N LYS A 38 2.12 19.10 4.47
CA LYS A 38 2.52 17.76 4.89
C LYS A 38 1.47 16.74 4.45
N PRO A 39 1.87 15.62 3.80
CA PRO A 39 0.96 14.51 3.52
C PRO A 39 0.34 14.01 4.83
N ARG A 40 -0.99 13.88 4.87
CA ARG A 40 -1.71 13.44 6.07
C ARG A 40 -2.71 12.32 5.83
N TYR A 41 -3.27 12.22 4.63
CA TYR A 41 -4.24 11.18 4.31
C TYR A 41 -3.95 10.57 2.94
N LEU A 42 -4.36 9.31 2.78
CA LEU A 42 -4.32 8.56 1.54
C LEU A 42 -5.74 8.04 1.27
N ILE A 43 -6.21 8.19 0.04
CA ILE A 43 -7.47 7.63 -0.43
C ILE A 43 -7.15 6.63 -1.53
N ILE A 44 -7.73 5.43 -1.42
CA ILE A 44 -7.62 4.32 -2.36
C ILE A 44 -8.99 3.66 -2.51
N THR A 45 -9.20 2.93 -3.60
CA THR A 45 -10.43 2.15 -3.78
C THR A 45 -10.40 0.88 -2.93
N PHE A 46 -11.59 0.43 -2.51
CA PHE A 46 -11.70 -0.77 -1.66
C PHE A 46 -11.20 -2.03 -2.38
N THR A 47 -11.43 -2.13 -3.69
CA THR A 47 -10.94 -3.23 -4.54
C THR A 47 -9.42 -3.35 -4.53
N GLU A 48 -8.69 -2.23 -4.62
CA GLU A 48 -7.22 -2.23 -4.49
C GLU A 48 -6.75 -2.54 -3.06
N THR A 49 -7.61 -2.28 -2.07
CA THR A 49 -7.29 -2.52 -0.66
C THR A 49 -7.33 -4.02 -0.34
N ASP A 50 -8.19 -4.79 -1.01
CA ASP A 50 -8.25 -6.25 -0.86
C ASP A 50 -7.02 -6.92 -1.49
N ASP A 51 -6.59 -6.51 -2.68
CA ASP A 51 -5.35 -7.03 -3.30
C ASP A 51 -4.11 -6.70 -2.45
N MET A 52 -4.04 -5.49 -1.86
CA MET A 52 -2.97 -5.14 -0.92
C MET A 52 -3.01 -5.94 0.38
N LYS A 53 -4.19 -6.30 0.88
CA LYS A 53 -4.34 -7.12 2.09
C LYS A 53 -4.07 -8.60 1.84
N LEU A 54 -4.40 -9.11 0.64
CA LEU A 54 -4.14 -10.50 0.25
C LEU A 54 -2.64 -10.78 0.09
N ALA A 55 -1.86 -9.81 -0.39
CA ALA A 55 -0.40 -9.91 -0.46
C ALA A 55 0.23 -10.19 0.92
N SER A 56 -0.36 -9.72 2.03
CA SER A 56 0.24 -9.85 3.37
C SER A 56 0.44 -11.29 3.85
N ASP A 57 -0.49 -12.21 3.57
CA ASP A 57 -0.44 -13.57 4.11
C ASP A 57 0.21 -14.57 3.14
N GLU A 58 -0.07 -14.41 1.84
CA GLU A 58 0.49 -15.30 0.81
C GLU A 58 2.00 -15.04 0.59
N ASP A 59 2.43 -13.78 0.72
CA ASP A 59 3.86 -13.43 0.62
C ASP A 59 4.66 -13.95 1.81
N VAL A 60 4.11 -13.93 3.04
CA VAL A 60 4.83 -14.45 4.22
C VAL A 60 5.08 -15.94 4.08
N ALA A 61 4.08 -16.73 3.65
CA ALA A 61 4.25 -18.16 3.44
C ALA A 61 5.23 -18.48 2.28
N SER A 62 5.23 -17.66 1.24
CA SER A 62 6.14 -17.80 0.09
C SER A 62 7.59 -17.42 0.45
N ILE A 63 7.78 -16.32 1.17
CA ILE A 63 9.08 -15.86 1.70
C ILE A 63 9.61 -16.87 2.71
N SER A 64 8.77 -17.38 3.62
CA SER A 64 9.16 -18.40 4.60
C SER A 64 9.64 -19.67 3.91
N ARG A 65 8.90 -20.16 2.90
CA ARG A 65 9.33 -21.33 2.11
C ARG A 65 10.67 -21.08 1.40
N LYS A 66 10.88 -19.90 0.80
CA LYS A 66 12.18 -19.54 0.18
C LYS A 66 13.32 -19.47 1.20
N LEU A 67 13.09 -18.89 2.38
CA LEU A 67 14.10 -18.76 3.43
C LEU A 67 14.47 -20.12 4.02
N ILE A 68 13.50 -20.99 4.28
CA ILE A 68 13.71 -22.36 4.75
C ILE A 68 14.51 -23.17 3.72
N GLN A 69 14.18 -23.06 2.42
CA GLN A 69 14.95 -23.75 1.38
C GLN A 69 16.39 -23.25 1.27
N ARG A 70 16.62 -21.93 1.32
CA ARG A 70 17.97 -21.35 1.24
C ARG A 70 18.84 -21.70 2.44
N ASN A 71 18.25 -21.69 3.63
CA ASN A 71 18.99 -21.88 4.89
C ASN A 71 18.74 -23.24 5.53
N ARG A 72 18.32 -24.24 4.74
CA ARG A 72 17.91 -25.56 5.21
C ARG A 72 18.94 -26.19 6.17
N LYS A 73 20.22 -26.14 5.80
CA LYS A 73 21.32 -26.66 6.63
C LYS A 73 21.44 -25.94 7.98
N ALA A 74 21.22 -24.62 8.02
CA ALA A 74 21.29 -23.85 9.26
C ALA A 74 20.11 -24.18 10.19
N TYR A 75 18.92 -24.43 9.63
CA TYR A 75 17.76 -24.88 10.42
C TYR A 75 17.92 -26.32 10.92
N GLU A 76 18.51 -27.21 10.12
CA GLU A 76 18.81 -28.60 10.53
C GLU A 76 19.82 -28.65 11.68
N GLU A 77 20.82 -27.76 11.71
CA GLU A 77 21.77 -27.64 12.83
C GLU A 77 21.15 -26.99 14.09
N LEU A 78 20.22 -26.04 13.93
CA LEU A 78 19.49 -25.42 15.06
C LEU A 78 18.46 -26.34 15.71
N ALA A 79 18.00 -27.36 14.98
CA ALA A 79 17.01 -28.34 15.46
C ALA A 79 17.64 -29.54 16.20
N LYS A 80 18.97 -29.53 16.35
CA LYS A 80 19.76 -30.57 17.02
C LYS A 80 20.08 -30.19 18.45
#